data_AF-A0A1S3ZVY2-F1
#
_entry.id   AF-A0A1S3ZVY2-F1
#
_cell.length_a   1.000
_cell.length_b   1.000
_cell.length_c   1.000
_cell.angle_alpha   90.00
_cell.angle_beta   90.00
_cell.angle_gamma   90.00
#
_symmetry.space_group_name_H-M   'P 1'
#
loop_
_entity.id
_entity.type
_entity.pdbx_description
1 polymer ?
#
loop_
_entity_poly.entity_id
_entity_poly.type
_entity_poly.pdbx_seq_one_letter_code
_entity_poly.pdbx_strand_id
1 'polypeptide(L)'
;MELSISHRLFNSSSSSSLSPLFNSTTRVSQTLLFSTNKYQQKSQLFTGLHHKLATTSMTAQTTIPHAFDNGSSITSSETGRIGEVKRATKETNVYVKINLDGTGVAENNTGIPFLDHMLDQLASHGLFDVHVKATGDIHIDDHHTNEDVALAIGTALLQALGDRKGINRFGDFSAPLDEALIHVSLDLSGRPYLGYDLQIPTQRVGTYDTQLVEHFFQSLVNTSGMTLHIRQLAGKNSHHIIEATFKAFARALRQATEYDLRRGGSVPSSKGVLSRS
;
A
#
# COMPACT_ATOMS: atom_id res chain seq x y z
N MET A 1 -51.76 5.19 -23.64
CA MET A 1 -52.92 4.59 -24.32
C MET A 1 -52.62 4.64 -25.81
N GLU A 2 -52.42 3.61 -26.61
CA GLU A 2 -52.38 2.13 -26.57
C GLU A 2 -51.28 1.76 -27.60
N LEU A 3 -50.23 1.01 -27.27
CA LEU A 3 -50.03 -0.42 -27.49
C LEU A 3 -50.48 -1.00 -28.85
N SER A 4 -49.50 -1.45 -29.65
CA SER A 4 -49.65 -2.60 -30.54
C SER A 4 -48.37 -3.44 -30.53
N ILE A 5 -48.54 -4.69 -30.12
CA ILE A 5 -47.54 -5.76 -29.97
C ILE A 5 -47.71 -6.69 -31.18
N SER A 6 -46.61 -7.19 -31.75
CA SER A 6 -46.63 -8.33 -32.66
C SER A 6 -45.80 -9.48 -32.08
N HIS A 7 -46.49 -10.57 -31.74
CA HIS A 7 -45.95 -11.86 -31.35
C HIS A 7 -45.39 -12.62 -32.57
N ARG A 8 -44.28 -13.34 -32.38
CA ARG A 8 -44.03 -14.62 -33.07
C ARG A 8 -43.59 -15.66 -32.06
N LEU A 9 -44.25 -16.81 -32.13
CA LEU A 9 -44.04 -17.98 -31.30
C LEU A 9 -43.58 -19.16 -32.17
N PHE A 10 -42.67 -19.94 -31.57
CA PHE A 10 -42.41 -21.38 -31.68
C PHE A 10 -42.13 -22.03 -33.04
N ASN A 11 -40.98 -22.72 -33.10
CA ASN A 11 -41.02 -24.15 -33.42
C ASN A 11 -39.95 -24.91 -32.62
N SER A 12 -40.31 -26.12 -32.18
CA SER A 12 -39.54 -27.02 -31.32
C SER A 12 -39.57 -28.45 -31.87
N SER A 13 -38.76 -29.34 -31.27
CA SER A 13 -38.64 -30.81 -31.45
C SER A 13 -37.61 -31.29 -32.50
N SER A 14 -36.81 -32.36 -32.31
CA SER A 14 -36.51 -33.23 -31.14
C SER A 14 -35.41 -34.26 -31.48
N SER A 15 -34.47 -34.47 -30.55
CA SER A 15 -33.86 -35.72 -30.00
C SER A 15 -33.15 -36.83 -30.83
N SER A 16 -32.15 -37.42 -30.14
CA SER A 16 -31.52 -38.78 -30.23
C SER A 16 -30.26 -38.89 -31.13
N SER A 17 -29.14 -39.57 -30.81
CA SER A 17 -28.73 -40.47 -29.71
C SER A 17 -27.20 -40.76 -29.79
N LEU A 18 -26.61 -41.14 -28.63
CA LEU A 18 -25.48 -42.07 -28.38
C LEU A 18 -23.99 -41.72 -28.75
N SER A 19 -23.16 -41.94 -27.72
CA SER A 19 -21.69 -41.86 -27.48
C SER A 19 -20.85 -42.97 -28.20
N PRO A 20 -19.50 -43.17 -28.04
CA PRO A 20 -18.58 -42.72 -26.97
C PRO A 20 -17.06 -42.51 -27.30
N LEU A 21 -16.27 -42.28 -26.22
CA LEU A 21 -14.84 -42.58 -25.99
C LEU A 21 -13.73 -41.73 -26.64
N PHE A 22 -12.97 -41.00 -25.80
CA PHE A 22 -11.50 -41.02 -25.80
C PHE A 22 -10.97 -40.68 -24.40
N ASN A 23 -10.48 -41.71 -23.70
CA ASN A 23 -9.58 -41.58 -22.56
C ASN A 23 -8.14 -41.54 -23.10
N SER A 24 -7.38 -40.49 -22.81
CA SER A 24 -5.92 -40.52 -22.91
C SER A 24 -5.31 -40.31 -21.53
N THR A 25 -4.92 -41.43 -20.92
CA THR A 25 -4.14 -41.46 -19.69
C THR A 25 -2.66 -41.44 -20.07
N THR A 26 -2.02 -40.28 -20.03
CA THR A 26 -0.56 -40.21 -20.21
C THR A 26 0.11 -40.43 -18.85
N ARG A 27 0.63 -41.65 -18.65
CA ARG A 27 1.57 -41.98 -17.56
C ARG A 27 2.93 -41.37 -17.91
N VAL A 28 3.42 -40.46 -17.06
CA VAL A 28 4.85 -40.10 -17.02
C VAL A 28 5.45 -40.74 -15.77
N SER A 29 6.53 -41.49 -15.96
CA SER A 29 7.29 -42.19 -14.92
C SER A 29 8.68 -41.56 -14.79
N GLN A 30 9.20 -41.60 -13.55
CA GLN A 30 10.62 -41.39 -13.15
C GLN A 30 11.10 -39.91 -13.21
N THR A 31 11.78 -39.31 -12.23
CA THR A 31 12.68 -39.80 -11.17
C THR A 31 12.76 -38.76 -10.05
N LEU A 32 12.65 -39.16 -8.78
CA LEU A 32 13.00 -38.34 -7.62
C LEU A 32 14.51 -38.46 -7.36
N LEU A 33 15.26 -37.37 -7.61
CA LEU A 33 16.64 -37.21 -7.14
C LEU A 33 16.61 -36.40 -5.84
N PHE A 34 16.66 -37.09 -4.71
CA PHE A 34 16.98 -36.48 -3.41
C PHE A 34 18.50 -36.28 -3.31
N SER A 35 18.95 -35.03 -3.40
CA SER A 35 20.30 -34.65 -3.00
C SER A 35 20.27 -34.14 -1.56
N THR A 36 20.76 -34.96 -0.62
CA THR A 36 20.97 -34.56 0.77
C THR A 36 22.35 -33.91 0.90
N ASN A 37 22.40 -32.58 1.00
CA ASN A 37 23.62 -31.88 1.42
C ASN A 37 23.66 -31.81 2.96
N LYS A 38 24.53 -32.63 3.56
CA LYS A 38 24.93 -32.53 4.97
C LYS A 38 25.91 -31.36 5.11
N TYR A 39 25.50 -30.28 5.78
CA TYR A 39 26.43 -29.27 6.29
C TYR A 39 26.73 -29.54 7.76
N GLN A 40 28.03 -29.65 8.04
CA GLN A 40 28.65 -30.06 9.28
C GLN A 40 28.86 -28.83 10.17
N GLN A 41 28.26 -28.82 11.37
CA GLN A 41 28.57 -27.82 12.41
C GLN A 41 29.98 -28.10 12.98
N LYS A 42 30.82 -27.06 13.05
CA LYS A 42 32.01 -27.03 13.90
C LYS A 42 31.74 -26.08 15.07
N SER A 43 31.54 -26.67 16.24
CA SER A 43 31.65 -26.00 17.54
C SER A 43 33.13 -25.89 17.93
N GLN A 44 33.59 -24.71 18.33
CA GLN A 44 34.79 -24.58 19.15
C GLN A 44 34.47 -23.85 20.44
N LEU A 45 34.72 -24.57 21.54
CA LEU A 45 34.84 -24.06 22.89
C LEU A 45 36.13 -23.26 23.03
N PHE A 46 36.08 -22.12 23.73
CA PHE A 46 37.23 -21.61 24.48
C PHE A 46 36.77 -21.16 25.87
N THR A 47 37.36 -21.80 26.87
CA THR A 47 37.24 -21.56 28.31
C THR A 47 38.02 -20.32 28.76
N GLY A 48 37.54 -19.69 29.83
CA GLY A 48 37.93 -18.34 30.26
C GLY A 48 39.21 -18.18 31.06
N LEU A 49 39.42 -16.94 31.53
CA LEU A 49 40.33 -16.59 32.60
C LEU A 49 39.83 -15.32 33.34
N HIS A 50 39.88 -15.42 34.67
CA HIS A 50 39.56 -14.42 35.67
C HIS A 50 40.51 -13.20 35.64
N HIS A 51 40.02 -12.00 36.02
CA HIS A 51 40.75 -11.17 36.99
C HIS A 51 39.90 -10.08 37.68
N LYS A 52 39.89 -10.20 39.02
CA LYS A 52 39.81 -9.25 40.14
C LYS A 52 39.17 -7.85 39.98
N LEU A 53 38.22 -7.61 40.88
CA LEU A 53 37.78 -6.32 41.42
C LEU A 53 38.91 -5.57 42.15
N ALA A 54 38.93 -4.25 42.01
CA ALA A 54 39.50 -3.31 42.96
C ALA A 54 38.64 -2.05 43.02
N THR A 55 38.02 -1.85 44.18
CA THR A 55 37.38 -0.60 44.64
C THR A 55 38.44 0.46 44.94
N THR A 56 38.21 1.71 44.51
CA THR A 56 38.77 2.89 45.19
C THR A 56 37.81 4.06 45.01
N SER A 57 37.35 4.60 46.14
CA SER A 57 36.59 5.84 46.33
C SER A 57 37.43 7.07 45.98
N MET A 58 36.85 8.13 45.41
CA MET A 58 37.16 9.53 45.77
C MET A 58 36.01 10.48 45.36
N THR A 59 35.66 11.34 46.31
CA THR A 59 34.72 12.47 46.28
C THR A 59 35.26 13.67 45.49
N ALA A 60 34.40 14.40 44.79
CA ALA A 60 34.48 15.87 44.67
C ALA A 60 33.18 16.48 44.13
N GLN A 61 32.65 17.44 44.88
CA GLN A 61 31.60 18.39 44.49
C GLN A 61 32.18 19.47 43.56
N THR A 62 31.48 19.84 42.49
CA THR A 62 31.55 21.21 41.95
C THR A 62 30.31 21.60 41.15
N THR A 63 29.53 22.53 41.73
CA THR A 63 28.83 23.68 41.12
C THR A 63 28.25 23.61 39.70
N ILE A 64 26.94 23.83 39.64
CA ILE A 64 26.15 24.24 38.47
C ILE A 64 26.45 25.71 38.15
N PRO A 65 26.63 26.08 36.87
CA PRO A 65 26.22 27.39 36.38
C PRO A 65 25.06 27.27 35.41
N HIS A 66 23.99 27.97 35.74
CA HIS A 66 22.95 28.38 34.81
C HIS A 66 23.57 29.20 33.67
N ALA A 67 23.34 28.77 32.44
CA ALA A 67 23.39 29.64 31.27
C ALA A 67 22.09 29.42 30.49
N PHE A 68 21.25 30.45 30.51
CA PHE A 68 20.17 30.63 29.56
C PHE A 68 20.82 30.76 28.17
N ASP A 69 20.49 29.86 27.25
CA ASP A 69 20.75 30.07 25.84
C ASP A 69 19.44 29.98 25.07
N ASN A 70 19.25 30.97 24.20
CA ASN A 70 18.05 31.25 23.46
C ASN A 70 17.76 30.08 22.52
N GLY A 71 16.61 29.43 22.72
CA GLY A 71 16.06 28.45 21.79
C GLY A 71 15.80 29.10 20.44
N SER A 72 16.82 29.10 19.58
CA SER A 72 16.60 29.11 18.15
C SER A 72 15.83 27.83 17.83
N SER A 73 14.57 28.01 17.48
CA SER A 73 13.78 26.97 16.84
C SER A 73 14.56 26.55 15.60
N ILE A 74 15.31 25.45 15.72
CA ILE A 74 15.80 24.70 14.58
C ILE A 74 14.52 24.15 13.95
N THR A 75 13.92 24.94 13.07
CA THR A 75 13.02 24.40 12.06
C THR A 75 13.88 23.46 11.25
N SER A 76 13.82 22.17 11.56
CA SER A 76 14.34 21.12 10.70
C SER A 76 13.68 21.35 9.34
N SER A 77 14.43 21.92 8.41
CA SER A 77 14.12 21.89 6.99
C SER A 77 13.82 20.44 6.69
N GLU A 78 12.55 20.08 6.52
CA GLU A 78 12.19 18.70 6.20
C GLU A 78 12.77 18.37 4.83
N THR A 79 13.89 17.65 4.86
CA THR A 79 14.57 17.15 3.68
C THR A 79 13.84 15.89 3.23
N GLY A 80 13.24 15.92 2.04
CA GLY A 80 12.57 14.75 1.46
C GLY A 80 11.76 15.08 0.22
N ARG A 81 11.37 14.05 -0.54
CA ARG A 81 10.39 14.17 -1.63
C ARG A 81 8.99 14.33 -1.04
N ILE A 82 8.54 15.58 -0.96
CA ILE A 82 7.30 15.96 -0.29
C ILE A 82 6.28 16.49 -1.31
N GLY A 83 5.04 16.04 -1.17
CA GLY A 83 3.87 16.59 -1.86
C GLY A 83 2.85 17.12 -0.87
N GLU A 84 2.23 18.25 -1.17
CA GLU A 84 1.28 18.94 -0.29
C GLU A 84 0.10 19.47 -1.10
N VAL A 85 -1.11 19.10 -0.66
CA VAL A 85 -2.35 19.39 -1.38
C VAL A 85 -3.39 19.93 -0.42
N LYS A 86 -4.03 21.04 -0.81
CA LYS A 86 -5.25 21.56 -0.22
C LYS A 86 -6.34 21.53 -1.28
N ARG A 87 -7.47 20.88 -0.97
CA ARG A 87 -8.62 20.75 -1.88
C ARG A 87 -9.89 21.05 -1.10
N ALA A 88 -10.68 22.00 -1.58
CA ALA A 88 -11.95 22.35 -0.97
C ALA A 88 -13.07 22.38 -2.03
N THR A 89 -14.20 21.78 -1.70
CA THR A 89 -15.44 21.79 -2.48
C THR A 89 -16.59 22.25 -1.58
N LYS A 90 -17.84 22.09 -2.05
CA LYS A 90 -19.02 22.28 -1.19
C LYS A 90 -19.28 21.08 -0.27
N GLU A 91 -18.69 19.93 -0.58
CA GLU A 91 -18.90 18.66 0.13
C GLU A 91 -17.78 18.43 1.15
N THR A 92 -16.53 18.75 0.78
CA THR A 92 -15.36 18.44 1.61
C THR A 92 -14.33 19.56 1.66
N ASN A 93 -13.47 19.52 2.68
CA ASN A 93 -12.24 20.29 2.80
C ASN A 93 -11.13 19.35 3.27
N VAL A 94 -10.13 19.15 2.42
CA VAL A 94 -9.09 18.13 2.56
C VAL A 94 -7.71 18.77 2.47
N TYR A 95 -6.87 18.42 3.44
CA TYR A 95 -5.44 18.72 3.47
C TYR A 95 -4.65 17.42 3.55
N VAL A 96 -3.66 17.27 2.66
CA VAL A 96 -2.74 16.14 2.65
C VAL A 96 -1.31 16.64 2.52
N LYS A 97 -0.40 16.09 3.33
CA LYS A 97 1.05 16.18 3.14
C LYS A 97 1.64 14.78 3.22
N ILE A 98 2.44 14.40 2.22
CA ILE A 98 3.13 13.11 2.16
C ILE A 98 4.61 13.34 1.95
N ASN A 99 5.45 12.74 2.79
CA ASN A 99 6.89 12.59 2.57
C ASN A 99 7.20 11.15 2.13
N LEU A 100 7.72 10.99 0.91
CA LEU A 100 8.11 9.67 0.39
C LEU A 100 9.38 9.12 1.08
N ASP A 101 10.20 10.01 1.62
CA ASP A 101 11.48 9.70 2.28
C ASP A 101 11.36 9.86 3.80
N GLY A 102 10.20 9.45 4.33
CA GLY A 102 9.83 9.62 5.73
C GLY A 102 10.35 8.54 6.67
N THR A 103 9.75 8.51 7.85
CA THR A 103 10.05 7.55 8.92
C THR A 103 8.82 6.74 9.36
N GLY A 104 7.67 6.98 8.76
CA GLY A 104 6.41 6.30 9.09
C GLY A 104 5.54 7.08 10.08
N VAL A 105 5.73 8.40 10.20
CA VAL A 105 4.87 9.24 11.04
C VAL A 105 3.47 9.30 10.45
N ALA A 106 2.46 9.11 11.29
CA ALA A 106 1.06 9.15 10.89
C ALA A 106 0.30 10.19 11.72
N GLU A 107 -0.32 11.16 11.04
CA GLU A 107 -1.21 12.16 11.62
C GLU A 107 -2.47 12.26 10.77
N ASN A 108 -3.36 11.28 10.92
CA ASN A 108 -4.55 11.13 10.10
C ASN A 108 -5.81 11.46 10.90
N ASN A 109 -6.64 12.34 10.34
CA ASN A 109 -7.96 12.67 10.85
C ASN A 109 -8.87 13.00 9.66
N THR A 110 -9.49 11.98 9.10
CA THR A 110 -10.40 12.09 7.95
C THR A 110 -11.85 12.30 8.37
N GLY A 111 -12.18 12.06 9.64
CA GLY A 111 -13.57 11.93 10.11
C GLY A 111 -14.15 10.52 9.90
N ILE A 112 -13.40 9.60 9.26
CA ILE A 112 -13.76 8.19 9.03
C ILE A 112 -12.74 7.31 9.78
N PRO A 113 -13.05 6.85 11.01
CA PRO A 113 -12.04 6.20 11.87
C PRO A 113 -11.37 4.96 11.28
N PHE A 114 -12.10 4.18 10.48
CA PHE A 114 -11.51 3.00 9.83
C PHE A 114 -10.54 3.39 8.69
N LEU A 115 -10.84 4.46 7.95
CA LEU A 115 -9.94 4.98 6.93
C LEU A 115 -8.66 5.56 7.57
N ASP A 116 -8.78 6.25 8.71
CA ASP A 116 -7.62 6.72 9.48
C ASP A 116 -6.68 5.55 9.84
N HIS A 117 -7.23 4.46 10.38
CA HIS A 117 -6.47 3.24 10.68
C HIS A 117 -5.79 2.64 9.44
N MET A 118 -6.43 2.70 8.27
CA MET A 118 -5.83 2.23 7.01
C MET A 118 -4.68 3.12 6.53
N LEU A 119 -4.80 4.45 6.69
CA LEU A 119 -3.74 5.40 6.38
C LEU A 119 -2.55 5.27 7.35
N ASP A 120 -2.80 4.86 8.60
CA ASP A 120 -1.72 4.53 9.54
C ASP A 120 -0.91 3.31 9.06
N GLN A 121 -1.56 2.32 8.43
CA GLN A 121 -0.84 1.19 7.83
C GLN A 121 0.02 1.63 6.64
N LEU A 122 -0.47 2.58 5.84
CA LEU A 122 0.29 3.18 4.74
C LEU A 122 1.57 3.84 5.25
N ALA A 123 1.48 4.64 6.30
CA ALA A 123 2.64 5.28 6.93
C ALA A 123 3.60 4.24 7.52
N SER A 124 3.10 3.38 8.43
CA SER A 124 3.91 2.43 9.20
C SER A 124 4.68 1.43 8.31
N HIS A 125 4.02 0.87 7.29
CA HIS A 125 4.64 -0.15 6.45
C HIS A 125 5.34 0.41 5.21
N GLY A 126 4.94 1.61 4.77
CA GLY A 126 5.59 2.33 3.67
C GLY A 126 6.79 3.17 4.11
N LEU A 127 6.91 3.46 5.41
CA LEU A 127 7.79 4.50 5.97
C LEU A 127 7.53 5.89 5.38
N PHE A 128 6.30 6.14 4.95
CA PHE A 128 5.88 7.47 4.53
C PHE A 128 5.48 8.27 5.76
N ASP A 129 5.83 9.56 5.79
CA ASP A 129 5.17 10.45 6.73
C ASP A 129 3.87 10.90 6.07
N VAL A 130 2.73 10.56 6.68
CA VAL A 130 1.38 10.76 6.14
C VAL A 130 0.60 11.65 7.08
N HIS A 131 0.29 12.85 6.63
CA HIS A 131 -0.56 13.80 7.34
C HIS A 131 -1.82 14.05 6.52
N VAL A 132 -2.98 13.72 7.09
CA VAL A 132 -4.28 13.93 6.45
C VAL A 132 -5.23 14.60 7.42
N LYS A 133 -5.84 15.70 6.98
CA LYS A 133 -6.96 16.33 7.67
C LYS A 133 -8.11 16.49 6.69
N ALA A 134 -9.27 15.95 7.03
CA ALA A 134 -10.48 16.16 6.24
C ALA A 134 -11.67 16.52 7.13
N THR A 135 -12.53 17.37 6.58
CA THR A 135 -13.90 17.54 7.04
C THR A 135 -14.80 17.39 5.83
N GLY A 136 -15.93 16.71 5.98
CA GLY A 136 -16.90 16.59 4.90
C GLY A 136 -18.31 16.31 5.41
N ASP A 137 -19.19 16.07 4.47
CA ASP A 137 -20.61 15.80 4.66
C ASP A 137 -20.92 14.37 5.11
N ILE A 138 -20.18 13.85 6.11
CA ILE A 138 -20.31 12.49 6.70
C ILE A 138 -21.75 12.13 7.14
N HIS A 139 -22.58 13.15 7.41
CA HIS A 139 -24.00 12.98 7.75
C HIS A 139 -24.87 12.52 6.57
N ILE A 140 -24.38 12.66 5.33
CA ILE A 140 -24.97 12.08 4.12
C ILE A 140 -24.46 10.64 3.99
N ASP A 141 -23.16 10.48 3.77
CA ASP A 141 -22.40 9.23 3.84
C ASP A 141 -20.88 9.50 3.87
N ASP A 142 -20.08 8.43 3.90
CA ASP A 142 -18.61 8.51 3.90
C ASP A 142 -18.01 8.77 2.49
N HIS A 143 -18.83 8.79 1.43
CA HIS A 143 -18.37 8.67 0.04
C HIS A 143 -17.50 9.84 -0.39
N HIS A 144 -18.02 11.07 -0.31
CA HIS A 144 -17.30 12.26 -0.77
C HIS A 144 -16.00 12.45 0.00
N THR A 145 -16.02 12.23 1.32
CA THR A 145 -14.82 12.36 2.16
C THR A 145 -13.77 11.31 1.78
N ASN A 146 -14.16 10.04 1.61
CA ASN A 146 -13.26 8.97 1.18
C ASN A 146 -12.64 9.26 -0.20
N GLU A 147 -13.47 9.62 -1.18
CA GLU A 147 -13.03 9.94 -2.53
C GLU A 147 -12.05 11.13 -2.53
N ASP A 148 -12.40 12.23 -1.87
CA ASP A 148 -11.62 13.45 -1.94
C ASP A 148 -10.29 13.35 -1.18
N VAL A 149 -10.25 12.56 -0.11
CA VAL A 149 -9.00 12.16 0.56
C VAL A 149 -8.12 11.37 -0.41
N ALA A 150 -8.67 10.37 -1.11
CA ALA A 150 -7.91 9.58 -2.08
C ALA A 150 -7.38 10.41 -3.26
N LEU A 151 -8.21 11.32 -3.81
CA LEU A 151 -7.81 12.24 -4.87
C LEU A 151 -6.67 13.15 -4.43
N ALA A 152 -6.74 13.70 -3.22
CA ALA A 152 -5.70 14.55 -2.64
C ALA A 152 -4.40 13.78 -2.37
N ILE A 153 -4.49 12.56 -1.82
CA ILE A 153 -3.35 11.65 -1.64
C ILE A 153 -2.67 11.36 -2.97
N GLY A 154 -3.42 10.95 -4.00
CA GLY A 154 -2.82 10.64 -5.30
C GLY A 154 -2.16 11.87 -5.94
N THR A 155 -2.71 13.07 -5.73
CA THR A 155 -2.09 14.33 -6.19
C THR A 155 -0.81 14.65 -5.40
N ALA A 156 -0.79 14.44 -4.08
CA ALA A 156 0.40 14.63 -3.26
C ALA A 156 1.51 13.64 -3.67
N LEU A 157 1.16 12.37 -3.92
CA LEU A 157 2.11 11.38 -4.45
C LEU A 157 2.70 11.83 -5.81
N LEU A 158 1.86 12.34 -6.71
CA LEU A 158 2.31 12.86 -8.01
C LEU A 158 3.32 14.00 -7.85
N GLN A 159 3.04 14.96 -6.96
CA GLN A 159 3.93 16.08 -6.68
C GLN A 159 5.26 15.60 -6.08
N ALA A 160 5.20 14.73 -5.06
CA ALA A 160 6.37 14.19 -4.38
C ALA A 160 7.28 13.38 -5.31
N LEU A 161 6.69 12.65 -6.27
CA LEU A 161 7.43 11.87 -7.26
C LEU A 161 8.21 12.71 -8.27
N GLY A 162 7.82 13.97 -8.50
CA GLY A 162 8.48 14.86 -9.44
C GLY A 162 8.65 14.25 -10.84
N ASP A 163 9.87 14.26 -11.37
CA ASP A 163 10.21 13.74 -12.70
C ASP A 163 10.43 12.21 -12.75
N ARG A 164 10.24 11.51 -11.62
CA ARG A 164 10.33 10.05 -11.48
C ARG A 164 11.68 9.48 -11.93
N LYS A 165 12.75 10.27 -11.85
CA LYS A 165 14.10 9.80 -12.17
C LYS A 165 14.72 8.99 -11.04
N GLY A 166 15.50 7.99 -11.43
CA GLY A 166 16.29 7.20 -10.51
C GLY A 166 15.51 6.25 -9.60
N ILE A 167 14.18 6.23 -9.63
CA ILE A 167 13.37 5.32 -8.82
C ILE A 167 13.31 3.90 -9.42
N ASN A 168 12.95 2.92 -8.60
CA ASN A 168 12.69 1.55 -9.04
C ASN A 168 11.50 1.45 -10.00
N ARG A 169 10.53 2.38 -9.91
CA ARG A 169 9.30 2.49 -10.71
C ARG A 169 8.27 1.39 -10.47
N PHE A 170 8.72 0.15 -10.32
CA PHE A 170 7.88 -1.01 -10.07
C PHE A 170 7.96 -1.43 -8.61
N GLY A 171 6.82 -1.86 -8.07
CA GLY A 171 6.70 -2.42 -6.74
C GLY A 171 5.77 -3.62 -6.74
N ASP A 172 6.13 -4.65 -5.99
CA ASP A 172 5.41 -5.91 -5.94
C ASP A 172 5.53 -6.52 -4.54
N PHE A 173 4.39 -6.75 -3.88
CA PHE A 173 4.37 -7.29 -2.53
C PHE A 173 3.08 -8.04 -2.23
N SER A 174 3.19 -9.13 -1.46
CA SER A 174 2.04 -9.82 -0.88
C SER A 174 2.09 -9.75 0.63
N ALA A 175 1.02 -9.29 1.26
CA ALA A 175 0.91 -9.21 2.71
C ALA A 175 -0.22 -10.12 3.21
N PRO A 176 0.05 -11.00 4.19
CA PRO A 176 -0.99 -11.67 4.93
C PRO A 176 -1.51 -10.79 6.08
N LEU A 177 -2.72 -11.08 6.52
CA LEU A 177 -3.20 -10.76 7.86
C LEU A 177 -4.13 -11.90 8.29
N ASP A 178 -3.65 -12.70 9.22
CA ASP A 178 -4.28 -13.97 9.62
C ASP A 178 -4.64 -14.83 8.39
N GLU A 179 -5.93 -15.07 8.13
CA GLU A 179 -6.39 -15.88 7.00
C GLU A 179 -6.45 -15.13 5.67
N ALA A 180 -6.35 -13.79 5.70
CA ALA A 180 -6.31 -12.97 4.50
C ALA A 180 -4.91 -12.93 3.88
N LEU A 181 -4.86 -12.92 2.55
CA LEU A 181 -3.63 -12.75 1.79
C LEU A 181 -3.92 -11.93 0.54
N ILE A 182 -3.31 -10.75 0.46
CA ILE A 182 -3.49 -9.81 -0.64
C ILE A 182 -2.17 -9.58 -1.35
N HIS A 183 -2.21 -9.59 -2.68
CA HIS A 183 -1.10 -9.28 -3.56
C HIS A 183 -1.31 -7.93 -4.24
N VAL A 184 -0.33 -7.03 -4.12
CA VAL A 184 -0.32 -5.75 -4.79
C VAL A 184 0.88 -5.63 -5.71
N SER A 185 0.63 -5.22 -6.95
CA SER A 185 1.67 -4.90 -7.93
C SER A 185 1.37 -3.55 -8.56
N LEU A 186 2.37 -2.69 -8.70
CA LEU A 186 2.19 -1.34 -9.23
C LEU A 186 3.35 -0.86 -10.09
N ASP A 187 3.01 0.02 -11.03
CA ASP A 187 3.92 0.76 -11.92
C ASP A 187 3.62 2.25 -11.78
N LEU A 188 4.63 3.04 -11.38
CA LEU A 188 4.60 4.51 -11.34
C LEU A 188 4.68 5.11 -12.76
N SER A 189 3.71 4.72 -13.57
CA SER A 189 3.79 4.65 -15.02
C SER A 189 3.45 5.95 -15.75
N GLY A 190 2.71 6.82 -15.07
CA GLY A 190 2.07 8.01 -15.63
C GLY A 190 0.65 7.72 -16.14
N ARG A 191 0.24 6.45 -16.18
CA ARG A 191 -1.02 6.00 -16.77
C ARG A 191 -1.95 5.48 -15.66
N PRO A 192 -3.07 6.17 -15.39
CA PRO A 192 -4.02 5.75 -14.37
C PRO A 192 -4.70 4.44 -14.78
N TYR A 193 -4.64 3.43 -13.92
CA TYR A 193 -5.34 2.16 -14.11
C TYR A 193 -5.46 1.43 -12.77
N LEU A 194 -6.62 0.85 -12.50
CA LEU A 194 -6.86 -0.05 -11.38
C LEU A 194 -7.34 -1.40 -11.89
N GLY A 195 -6.65 -2.47 -11.53
CA GLY A 195 -7.17 -3.83 -11.50
C GLY A 195 -7.47 -4.21 -10.06
N TYR A 196 -8.72 -4.57 -9.75
CA TYR A 196 -9.17 -4.83 -8.39
C TYR A 196 -10.11 -6.04 -8.38
N ASP A 197 -9.91 -6.98 -7.47
CA ASP A 197 -10.74 -8.20 -7.37
C ASP A 197 -11.16 -8.57 -5.94
N LEU A 198 -10.97 -7.67 -4.95
CA LEU A 198 -11.28 -7.98 -3.56
C LEU A 198 -12.75 -8.40 -3.40
N GLN A 199 -12.95 -9.49 -2.68
CA GLN A 199 -14.25 -10.03 -2.30
C GLN A 199 -14.45 -9.76 -0.81
N ILE A 200 -15.03 -8.60 -0.49
CA ILE A 200 -15.25 -8.16 0.89
C ILE A 200 -16.68 -8.58 1.29
N PRO A 201 -16.86 -9.56 2.22
CA PRO A 201 -18.15 -10.22 2.41
C PRO A 201 -19.13 -9.48 3.32
N THR A 202 -18.73 -8.39 3.97
CA THR A 202 -19.63 -7.54 4.78
C THR A 202 -19.77 -6.18 4.14
N GLN A 203 -20.94 -5.57 4.24
CA GLN A 203 -21.17 -4.21 3.69
C GLN A 203 -20.43 -3.12 4.47
N ARG A 204 -20.18 -3.35 5.77
CA ARG A 204 -19.56 -2.40 6.68
C ARG A 204 -18.42 -3.05 7.48
N VAL A 205 -17.41 -2.26 7.81
CA VAL A 205 -16.42 -2.55 8.87
C VAL A 205 -16.43 -1.39 9.85
N GLY A 206 -16.89 -1.63 11.08
CA GLY A 206 -17.31 -0.53 11.95
C GLY A 206 -18.45 0.25 11.28
N THR A 207 -18.25 1.55 11.08
CA THR A 207 -19.19 2.40 10.32
C THR A 207 -18.82 2.57 8.86
N TYR A 208 -17.62 2.15 8.42
CA TYR A 208 -17.11 2.40 7.08
C TYR A 208 -17.72 1.47 6.03
N ASP A 209 -18.23 2.05 4.95
CA ASP A 209 -18.79 1.32 3.82
C ASP A 209 -17.70 0.66 2.97
N THR A 210 -17.77 -0.67 2.85
CA THR A 210 -16.72 -1.47 2.21
C THR A 210 -16.62 -1.28 0.70
N GLN A 211 -17.66 -0.74 0.04
CA GLN A 211 -17.58 -0.37 -1.37
C GLN A 211 -16.57 0.78 -1.60
N LEU A 212 -16.33 1.58 -0.57
CA LEU A 212 -15.43 2.73 -0.64
C LEU A 212 -13.95 2.36 -0.72
N VAL A 213 -13.60 1.10 -0.43
CA VAL A 213 -12.22 0.59 -0.57
C VAL A 213 -11.79 0.61 -2.03
N GLU A 214 -12.62 0.08 -2.93
CA GLU A 214 -12.33 0.09 -4.37
C GLU A 214 -12.29 1.55 -4.88
N HIS A 215 -13.28 2.35 -4.49
CA HIS A 215 -13.33 3.77 -4.85
C HIS A 215 -12.11 4.56 -4.38
N PHE A 216 -11.60 4.29 -3.17
CA PHE A 216 -10.38 4.91 -2.66
C PHE A 216 -9.20 4.67 -3.59
N PHE A 217 -8.93 3.40 -3.94
CA PHE A 217 -7.82 3.08 -4.84
C PHE A 217 -8.05 3.59 -6.25
N GLN A 218 -9.28 3.58 -6.75
CA GLN A 218 -9.61 4.11 -8.08
C GLN A 218 -9.34 5.61 -8.17
N SER A 219 -9.76 6.38 -7.16
CA SER A 219 -9.52 7.81 -7.08
C SER A 219 -8.04 8.14 -6.90
N LEU A 220 -7.32 7.36 -6.09
CA LEU A 220 -5.88 7.50 -5.90
C LEU A 220 -5.10 7.30 -7.21
N VAL A 221 -5.41 6.25 -7.99
CA VAL A 221 -4.69 6.01 -9.27
C VAL A 221 -4.98 7.09 -10.30
N ASN A 222 -6.21 7.61 -10.31
CA ASN A 222 -6.64 8.66 -11.24
C ASN A 222 -5.82 9.95 -11.07
N THR A 223 -5.47 10.30 -9.84
CA THR A 223 -4.68 11.51 -9.54
C THR A 223 -3.17 11.29 -9.45
N SER A 224 -2.71 10.11 -9.07
CA SER A 224 -1.26 9.79 -9.06
C SER A 224 -0.70 9.46 -10.45
N GLY A 225 -1.56 9.01 -11.38
CA GLY A 225 -1.11 8.48 -12.66
C GLY A 225 -0.29 7.19 -12.47
N MET A 226 -0.81 6.30 -11.62
CA MET A 226 -0.23 4.98 -11.34
C MET A 226 -1.06 3.89 -12.00
N THR A 227 -0.39 2.82 -12.43
CA THR A 227 -1.03 1.55 -12.74
C THR A 227 -0.95 0.67 -11.49
N LEU A 228 -2.09 0.21 -10.97
CA LEU A 228 -2.18 -0.54 -9.72
C LEU A 228 -3.02 -1.81 -9.93
N HIS A 229 -2.53 -2.94 -9.43
CA HIS A 229 -3.26 -4.19 -9.34
C HIS A 229 -3.34 -4.66 -7.90
N ILE A 230 -4.55 -4.97 -7.43
CA ILE A 230 -4.85 -5.49 -6.10
C ILE A 230 -5.57 -6.82 -6.29
N ARG A 231 -4.98 -7.90 -5.76
CA ARG A 231 -5.51 -9.26 -5.88
C ARG A 231 -5.73 -9.94 -4.53
N GLN A 232 -6.94 -10.43 -4.26
CA GLN A 232 -7.23 -11.29 -3.13
C GLN A 232 -6.88 -12.74 -3.46
N LEU A 233 -5.93 -13.31 -2.71
CA LEU A 233 -5.53 -14.70 -2.83
C LEU A 233 -6.23 -15.60 -1.80
N ALA A 234 -6.51 -15.04 -0.63
CA ALA A 234 -7.28 -15.66 0.44
C ALA A 234 -7.90 -14.57 1.34
N GLY A 235 -8.89 -14.94 2.15
CA GLY A 235 -9.46 -14.06 3.18
C GLY A 235 -10.95 -14.26 3.39
N LYS A 236 -11.41 -14.06 4.63
CA LYS A 236 -12.83 -14.16 5.00
C LYS A 236 -13.29 -12.97 5.83
N ASN A 237 -12.47 -12.49 6.75
CA ASN A 237 -12.78 -11.33 7.55
C ASN A 237 -12.54 -10.05 6.73
N SER A 238 -13.56 -9.21 6.60
CA SER A 238 -13.50 -7.96 5.83
C SER A 238 -12.42 -7.00 6.33
N HIS A 239 -12.24 -6.88 7.65
CA HIS A 239 -11.15 -6.07 8.22
C HIS A 239 -9.80 -6.61 7.77
N HIS A 240 -9.58 -7.92 7.89
CA HIS A 240 -8.32 -8.56 7.54
C HIS A 240 -7.97 -8.38 6.06
N ILE A 241 -8.96 -8.54 5.17
CA ILE A 241 -8.82 -8.32 3.73
C ILE A 241 -8.40 -6.88 3.43
N ILE A 242 -9.08 -5.89 4.01
CA ILE A 242 -8.80 -4.47 3.72
C ILE A 242 -7.45 -4.05 4.31
N GLU A 243 -7.17 -4.41 5.57
CA GLU A 243 -5.91 -4.04 6.21
C GLU A 243 -4.69 -4.71 5.55
N ALA A 244 -4.80 -6.00 5.16
CA ALA A 244 -3.78 -6.67 4.36
C ALA A 244 -3.56 -5.97 3.01
N THR A 245 -4.62 -5.42 2.40
CA THR A 245 -4.52 -4.63 1.16
C THR A 245 -3.69 -3.37 1.36
N PHE A 246 -3.98 -2.57 2.38
CA PHE A 246 -3.21 -1.36 2.68
C PHE A 246 -1.75 -1.67 3.04
N LYS A 247 -1.50 -2.76 3.78
CA LYS A 247 -0.15 -3.24 4.09
C LYS A 247 0.64 -3.64 2.84
N ALA A 248 0.01 -4.40 1.93
CA ALA A 248 0.62 -4.81 0.67
C ALA A 248 0.89 -3.60 -0.24
N PHE A 249 -0.09 -2.69 -0.34
CA PHE A 249 0.05 -1.45 -1.10
C PHE A 249 1.18 -0.57 -0.57
N ALA A 250 1.26 -0.37 0.75
CA ALA A 250 2.31 0.43 1.38
C ALA A 250 3.72 -0.09 1.03
N ARG A 251 3.91 -1.41 1.12
CA ARG A 251 5.19 -2.06 0.82
C ARG A 251 5.54 -2.00 -0.66
N ALA A 252 4.58 -2.29 -1.54
CA ALA A 252 4.79 -2.18 -2.99
C ALA A 252 5.10 -0.73 -3.38
N LEU A 253 4.36 0.25 -2.83
CA LEU A 253 4.58 1.66 -3.14
C LEU A 253 5.96 2.12 -2.68
N ARG A 254 6.36 1.74 -1.47
CA ARG A 254 7.71 2.01 -0.95
C ARG A 254 8.78 1.47 -1.88
N GLN A 255 8.67 0.21 -2.28
CA GLN A 255 9.63 -0.38 -3.21
C GLN A 255 9.70 0.42 -4.51
N ALA A 256 8.56 0.82 -5.07
CA ALA A 256 8.52 1.54 -6.34
C ALA A 256 9.08 2.96 -6.25
N THR A 257 8.92 3.63 -5.11
CA THR A 257 9.39 5.00 -4.87
C THR A 257 10.85 5.08 -4.45
N GLU A 258 11.43 4.01 -3.89
CA GLU A 258 12.86 3.96 -3.53
C GLU A 258 13.78 4.16 -4.75
N TYR A 259 14.97 4.72 -4.50
CA TYR A 259 15.98 4.92 -5.53
C TYR A 259 16.65 3.60 -5.93
N ASP A 260 16.75 3.37 -7.25
CA ASP A 260 17.56 2.32 -7.86
C ASP A 260 19.02 2.80 -7.95
N LEU A 261 19.86 2.30 -7.04
CA LEU A 261 21.29 2.65 -6.95
C LEU A 261 22.08 2.36 -8.22
N ARG A 262 21.62 1.44 -9.08
CA ARG A 262 22.32 1.05 -10.32
C ARG A 262 21.91 1.88 -11.52
N ARG A 263 20.79 2.60 -11.45
CA ARG A 263 20.23 3.37 -12.57
C ARG A 263 20.92 4.72 -12.79
N GLY A 264 21.67 5.21 -11.81
CA GLY A 264 22.43 6.45 -11.91
C GLY A 264 21.56 7.68 -12.19
N GLY A 265 20.35 7.73 -11.62
CA GLY A 265 19.44 8.87 -11.77
C GLY A 265 18.75 8.98 -13.13
N SER A 266 18.88 8.00 -14.03
CA SER A 266 18.16 8.02 -15.31
C SER A 266 16.66 7.72 -15.16
N VAL A 267 15.85 8.16 -16.13
CA VAL A 267 14.41 7.85 -16.18
C VAL A 267 14.23 6.35 -16.42
N PRO A 268 13.43 5.62 -15.62
CA PRO A 268 13.18 4.19 -15.81
C PRO A 268 12.17 3.91 -16.94
N SER A 269 12.42 4.43 -18.16
CA SER A 269 11.54 4.27 -19.33
C SER A 269 12.34 4.23 -20.62
N SER A 270 12.09 3.22 -21.46
CA SER A 270 12.68 3.14 -22.81
C SER A 270 12.20 4.28 -23.73
N LYS A 271 11.04 4.87 -23.44
CA LYS A 271 10.52 6.05 -24.17
C LYS A 271 11.20 7.36 -23.76
N GLY A 272 12.08 7.34 -22.75
CA GLY A 272 12.77 8.52 -22.22
C GLY A 272 11.93 9.43 -21.33
N VAL A 273 10.63 9.16 -21.17
CA VAL A 273 9.71 9.98 -20.36
C VAL A 273 8.71 9.12 -19.58
N LEU A 274 8.30 9.62 -18.40
CA LEU A 274 7.14 9.19 -17.62
C LEU A 274 6.36 10.46 -17.26
N SER A 275 5.11 10.57 -17.72
CA SER A 275 4.26 11.73 -17.45
C SER A 275 2.80 11.30 -17.31
N ARG A 276 2.03 12.07 -16.53
CA ARG A 276 0.57 11.94 -16.40
C ARG A 276 -0.20 12.76 -17.47
N SER A 277 0.46 13.73 -18.09
CA SER A 277 -0.11 14.65 -19.09
C SER A 277 -0.57 13.96 -20.37
#